data_AF-A0A2M9PA50-F1
#
_entry.id   AF-A0A2M9PA50-F1
#
_cell.length_a   1.000
_cell.length_b   1.000
_cell.length_c   1.000
_cell.angle_alpha   90.00
_cell.angle_beta   90.00
_cell.angle_gamma   90.00
#
_symmetry.space_group_name_H-M   'P 1'
#
loop_
_entity.id
_entity.type
_entity.pdbx_description
1 polymer ?
#
loop_
_entity_poly.entity_id
_entity_poly.type
_entity_poly.pdbx_seq_one_letter_code
_entity_poly.pdbx_strand_id
1 'polypeptide(L)'
;MVVGADHPPVTGLEEALLRGGRYARVVHLGPYEGLPEVYHWLYAGGLAEAGVSPTPEPSFEIYPNTPADTPPERLVTEIYTPIA
;
A
#
# COMPACT_ATOMS: atom_id res chain seq x y z
N MET A 1 -0.58 -10.25 4.43
CA MET A 1 -0.32 -11.17 3.31
C MET A 1 -1.54 -11.14 2.41
N VAL A 2 -1.38 -10.87 1.11
CA VAL A 2 -2.48 -11.00 0.15
C VAL A 2 -2.50 -12.45 -0.33
N VAL A 3 -3.66 -13.09 -0.23
CA VAL A 3 -3.86 -14.49 -0.64
C VAL A 3 -4.93 -14.57 -1.72
N GLY A 4 -4.90 -15.64 -2.51
CA GLY A 4 -5.97 -15.95 -3.45
C GLY A 4 -7.26 -16.34 -2.73
N ALA A 5 -8.40 -16.22 -3.41
CA ALA A 5 -9.73 -16.52 -2.85
C ALA A 5 -9.88 -17.98 -2.38
N ASP A 6 -9.09 -18.90 -2.95
CA ASP A 6 -9.14 -20.33 -2.63
C ASP A 6 -8.14 -20.75 -1.53
N HIS A 7 -7.53 -19.78 -0.82
CA HIS A 7 -6.59 -20.09 0.27
C HIS A 7 -7.35 -20.68 1.48
N PRO A 8 -6.86 -21.77 2.10
CA PRO A 8 -7.52 -22.36 3.28
C PRO A 8 -7.48 -21.40 4.48
N PRO A 9 -8.45 -21.45 5.40
CA PRO A 9 -8.43 -20.60 6.58
C PRO A 9 -7.20 -20.89 7.44
N VAL A 10 -6.57 -19.82 7.94
CA VAL A 10 -5.39 -19.91 8.83
C VAL A 10 -5.80 -19.57 10.25
N THR A 11 -5.64 -20.52 11.17
CA THR A 11 -5.93 -20.31 12.58
C THR A 11 -5.12 -19.15 13.16
N GLY A 12 -5.80 -18.21 13.81
CA GLY A 12 -5.16 -17.04 14.45
C GLY A 12 -4.96 -15.83 13.53
N LEU A 13 -5.47 -15.89 12.29
CA LEU A 13 -5.50 -14.75 11.37
C LEU A 13 -6.95 -14.36 11.03
N GLU A 14 -7.16 -13.09 10.72
CA GLU A 14 -8.40 -12.56 10.18
C GLU A 14 -8.25 -12.28 8.68
N GLU A 15 -9.29 -12.58 7.92
CA GLU A 15 -9.34 -12.32 6.48
C GLU A 15 -10.00 -10.97 6.21
N ALA A 16 -9.40 -10.20 5.31
CA ALA A 16 -9.96 -8.97 4.78
C ALA A 16 -10.04 -9.05 3.26
N LEU A 17 -11.17 -8.61 2.69
CA LEU A 17 -11.38 -8.62 1.24
C LEU A 17 -10.81 -7.34 0.61
N LEU A 18 -9.88 -7.49 -0.32
CA LEU A 18 -9.47 -6.43 -1.23
C LEU A 18 -10.39 -6.44 -2.46
N ARG A 19 -11.16 -5.37 -2.64
CA ARG A 19 -12.05 -5.23 -3.81
C ARG A 19 -11.21 -5.07 -5.08
N GLY A 20 -11.64 -5.66 -6.19
CA GLY A 20 -11.10 -5.29 -7.50
C GLY A 20 -11.48 -3.85 -7.84
N GLY A 21 -10.68 -3.16 -8.66
CA GLY A 21 -10.95 -1.79 -9.04
C GLY A 21 -9.70 -1.01 -9.43
N ARG A 22 -9.83 0.31 -9.51
CA ARG A 22 -8.71 1.22 -9.74
C ARG A 22 -8.05 1.60 -8.43
N TYR A 23 -6.73 1.69 -8.47
CA TYR A 23 -5.90 2.09 -7.36
C TYR A 23 -4.92 3.15 -7.82
N ALA A 24 -4.75 4.21 -7.02
CA ALA A 24 -3.58 5.07 -7.11
C ALA A 24 -2.39 4.30 -6.50
N ARG A 25 -1.26 4.26 -7.21
CA ARG A 25 -0.03 3.62 -6.72
C ARG A 25 1.03 4.69 -6.48
N VAL A 26 1.57 4.70 -5.27
CA VAL A 26 2.78 5.46 -4.93
C VAL A 26 3.91 4.47 -4.67
N VAL A 27 5.10 4.79 -5.19
CA VAL A 27 6.32 4.02 -4.91
C VAL A 27 7.23 4.89 -4.06
N HIS A 28 7.40 4.49 -2.80
CA HIS A 28 8.39 5.07 -1.89
C HIS A 28 9.73 4.35 -2.07
N LEU A 29 10.78 5.14 -2.27
CA LEU A 29 12.16 4.67 -2.31
C LEU A 29 12.90 5.23 -1.11
N GLY A 30 13.29 4.36 -0.19
CA GLY A 30 14.01 4.75 1.02
C GLY A 30 13.44 4.11 2.30
N PRO A 31 13.93 4.59 3.47
CA PRO A 31 13.60 4.01 4.77
C PRO A 31 12.10 4.11 5.10
N TYR A 32 11.59 3.14 5.86
CA TYR A 32 10.18 3.10 6.28
C TYR A 32 9.79 4.27 7.17
N GLU A 33 10.75 4.89 7.83
CA GLU A 33 10.62 6.11 8.62
C GLU A 33 10.04 7.28 7.80
N GLY A 34 10.17 7.27 6.47
CA GLY A 34 9.60 8.29 5.58
C GLY A 34 8.16 8.01 5.11
N LEU A 35 7.58 6.85 5.45
CA LEU A 35 6.21 6.51 5.04
C LEU A 35 5.14 7.46 5.60
N PRO A 36 5.21 7.95 6.86
CA PRO A 36 4.23 8.93 7.37
C PRO A 36 4.12 10.17 6.50
N GLU A 37 5.25 10.70 6.00
CA GLU A 37 5.30 11.86 5.11
C GLU A 37 4.71 11.54 3.74
N VAL A 38 4.98 10.33 3.21
CA VAL A 38 4.37 9.88 1.94
C VAL A 38 2.85 9.81 2.05
N TYR A 39 2.33 9.22 3.13
CA TYR A 39 0.89 9.17 3.40
C TYR A 39 0.29 10.56 3.58
N HIS A 40 0.99 11.43 4.33
CA HIS A 40 0.55 12.80 4.50
C HIS A 40 0.44 13.51 3.15
N TRP A 41 1.48 13.48 2.32
CA TRP A 41 1.44 14.09 0.98
C TRP A 41 0.31 13.51 0.11
N LEU A 42 0.18 12.17 0.08
CA LEU A 42 -0.81 11.48 -0.74
C LEU A 42 -2.24 11.97 -0.44
N TYR A 43 -2.60 12.04 0.84
CA TYR A 43 -3.94 12.45 1.28
C TYR A 43 -4.12 13.97 1.42
N ALA A 44 -3.06 14.74 1.65
CA ALA A 44 -3.14 16.20 1.76
C ALA A 44 -3.31 16.88 0.39
N GLY A 45 -2.81 16.28 -0.69
CA GLY A 45 -2.91 16.89 -2.02
C GLY A 45 -2.60 15.95 -3.19
N GLY A 46 -1.76 14.93 -3.02
CA GLY A 46 -1.30 14.08 -4.13
C GLY A 46 -2.43 13.44 -4.94
N LEU A 47 -3.47 12.92 -4.28
CA LEU A 47 -4.65 12.37 -4.97
C LEU A 47 -5.43 13.45 -5.74
N ALA A 48 -5.61 14.62 -5.14
CA ALA A 48 -6.34 15.74 -5.75
C ALA A 48 -5.59 16.29 -6.98
N GLU A 49 -4.28 16.44 -6.89
CA GLU A 49 -3.41 16.84 -8.00
C GLU A 49 -3.49 15.84 -9.17
N ALA A 50 -3.59 14.54 -8.86
CA ALA A 50 -3.79 13.49 -9.85
C ALA A 50 -5.23 13.42 -10.40
N GLY A 51 -6.15 14.26 -9.91
CA GLY A 51 -7.55 14.31 -10.36
C GLY A 51 -8.36 13.08 -9.97
N VAL A 52 -7.97 12.38 -8.90
CA VAL A 52 -8.64 11.17 -8.41
C VAL A 52 -9.16 11.37 -6.99
N SER A 53 -10.21 10.64 -6.63
CA SER A 53 -10.79 10.68 -5.28
C SER A 53 -10.67 9.32 -4.62
N PRO A 54 -10.21 9.25 -3.35
CA PRO A 54 -10.13 7.98 -2.63
C PRO A 54 -11.53 7.45 -2.33
N THR A 55 -11.64 6.13 -2.21
CA THR A 55 -12.86 5.46 -1.77
C THR A 55 -12.70 4.98 -0.31
N PRO A 56 -13.77 4.54 0.39
CA PRO A 56 -13.67 4.09 1.78
C PRO A 56 -13.05 2.69 1.94
N GLU A 57 -12.77 1.98 0.85
CA GLU A 57 -12.04 0.71 0.87
C GLU A 57 -10.63 0.88 1.46
N PRO A 58 -10.08 -0.18 2.07
CA PRO A 58 -8.76 -0.11 2.68
C PRO A 58 -7.65 0.06 1.61
N SER A 59 -6.68 0.91 1.93
CA SER A 59 -5.37 0.90 1.25
C SER A 59 -4.55 -0.31 1.69
N PHE A 60 -3.58 -0.72 0.88
CA PHE A 60 -2.64 -1.77 1.24
C PHE A 60 -1.23 -1.47 0.72
N GLU A 61 -0.24 -2.15 1.29
CA GLU A 61 1.17 -2.00 0.93
C GLU A 61 1.74 -3.30 0.40
N ILE A 62 2.64 -3.18 -0.58
CA ILE A 62 3.51 -4.27 -1.04
C ILE A 62 4.94 -3.84 -0.75
N TYR A 63 5.72 -4.75 -0.15
CA TYR A 63 7.14 -4.58 0.11
C TYR A 63 7.93 -5.51 -0.81
N PRO A 64 8.40 -5.05 -1.99
CA PRO A 64 9.09 -5.91 -2.95
C PRO A 64 10.45 -6.42 -2.47
N ASN A 65 11.07 -5.73 -1.51
CA ASN A 65 12.32 -6.12 -0.88
C ASN A 65 12.25 -5.97 0.65
N THR A 66 13.32 -6.34 1.36
CA THR A 66 13.30 -6.48 2.82
C THR A 66 14.52 -5.83 3.48
N PRO A 67 14.36 -5.20 4.67
CA PRO A 67 15.49 -4.65 5.43
C PRO A 67 16.48 -5.72 5.94
N ALA A 68 16.15 -7.02 5.81
CA ALA A 68 17.06 -8.10 6.17
C ALA A 68 18.30 -8.18 5.26
N ASP A 69 18.17 -7.78 3.99
CA ASP A 69 19.24 -7.87 2.97
C ASP A 69 19.40 -6.61 2.12
N THR A 70 18.52 -5.63 2.25
CA THR A 70 18.51 -4.41 1.46
C THR A 70 18.85 -3.20 2.34
N PRO A 71 19.83 -2.36 1.95
CA PRO A 71 20.14 -1.15 2.71
C PRO A 71 18.95 -0.17 2.67
N PRO A 72 18.70 0.62 3.73
CA PRO A 72 17.51 1.47 3.87
C PRO A 72 17.22 2.37 2.67
N GLU A 73 18.26 2.92 2.03
CA GLU A 73 18.14 3.84 0.89
C GLU A 73 17.67 3.14 -0.39
N ARG A 74 17.66 1.81 -0.42
CA ARG A 74 17.21 0.99 -1.54
C ARG A 74 15.93 0.21 -1.24
N LEU A 75 15.34 0.40 -0.05
CA LEU A 75 14.05 -0.18 0.26
C LEU A 75 12.98 0.40 -0.66
N VAL A 76 12.06 -0.47 -1.07
CA VAL A 76 10.93 -0.12 -1.91
C VAL A 76 9.66 -0.46 -1.15
N THR A 77 8.74 0.51 -1.06
CA THR A 77 7.38 0.27 -0.58
C THR A 77 6.40 0.78 -1.62
N GLU A 78 5.47 -0.06 -2.02
CA GLU A 78 4.37 0.31 -2.91
C GLU A 78 3.11 0.50 -2.09
N ILE A 79 2.50 1.68 -2.16
CA ILE A 79 1.26 2.01 -1.47
C ILE A 79 0.15 2.06 -2.52
N TYR A 80 -0.90 1.28 -2.30
CA TYR A 80 -2.08 1.21 -3.16
C TYR A 80 -3.29 1.78 -2.43
N THR A 81 -3.82 2.90 -2.93
CA THR A 81 -5.03 3.54 -2.40
C THR A 81 -6.18 3.39 -3.37
N PRO A 82 -7.32 2.82 -2.96
CA PRO A 82 -8.47 2.63 -3.85
C PRO A 82 -9.09 3.98 -4.23
N ILE A 83 -9.46 4.13 -5.49
CA ILE A 83 -9.97 5.38 -6.07
C ILE A 83 -11.21 5.17 -6.94
N ALA A 84 -12.07 6.19 -6.99
CA ALA A 84 -13.31 6.22 -7.78
C ALA A 84 -13.03 6.42 -9.28
#